data_AF-A0A397JRY5-F1
#
_entry.id   AF-A0A397JRY5-F1
#
_cell.length_a   1.000
_cell.length_b   1.000
_cell.length_c   1.000
_cell.angle_alpha   90.00
_cell.angle_beta   90.00
_cell.angle_gamma   90.00
#
_symmetry.space_group_name_H-M   'P 1'
#
loop_
_entity.id
_entity.type
_entity.pdbx_description
1 polymer ?
#
loop_
_entity_poly.entity_id
_entity_poly.type
_entity_poly.pdbx_seq_one_letter_code
_entity_poly.pdbx_strand_id
1 'polypeptide(L)'
;MIFIVDELYEDSGSSNFIKNNKITEVYLKWNKMYLLSRKENYKESDVTLLQESINEWAKLFIELFKEHSKSKLQFPKLHSWVFHICSSICEFGAINGYTTETYESLYKDYIRRKAIITESSSKEIPKTPIALKYSKKLYEFCIQNAEIYIQIRINDPDLEKEMKLGFEKFLECLDVYLEIYYKNLSEHEKIDMIFHIYGGVMLKFGSIMCATNKFHKKPIFSNIAVEMNADEIFEYTSDNGVCFAQVLLITEIIMNYEEPIHLALVQWYNFTSSVNPYLYECPLLEKTNIFNLIEIEAINDIIHIIPRFIDNNEFLVNKFLF
;
A
#
# COMPACT_ATOMS: atom_id res chain seq x y z
N MET A 1 -11.71 22.15 11.49
CA MET A 1 -10.78 23.17 12.03
C MET A 1 -11.23 23.72 13.39
N ILE A 2 -12.51 23.59 13.78
CA ILE A 2 -12.98 23.90 15.14
C ILE A 2 -12.24 23.07 16.22
N PHE A 3 -11.87 21.83 15.92
CA PHE A 3 -11.18 20.93 16.87
C PHE A 3 -9.68 21.20 17.10
N ILE A 4 -9.05 22.17 16.43
CA ILE A 4 -7.62 22.50 16.66
C ILE A 4 -7.47 23.61 17.72
N VAL A 5 -8.57 24.27 18.11
CA VAL A 5 -8.53 25.48 18.95
C VAL A 5 -8.82 25.18 20.43
N ASP A 6 -9.35 23.99 20.76
CA ASP A 6 -9.87 23.66 22.11
C ASP A 6 -8.82 23.46 23.21
N GLU A 7 -7.51 23.51 22.90
CA GLU A 7 -6.44 23.38 23.91
C GLU A 7 -5.29 24.41 23.75
N LEU A 8 -5.44 25.41 22.87
CA LEU A 8 -4.38 26.40 22.59
C LEU A 8 -4.57 27.75 23.31
N TYR A 9 -5.68 27.92 24.05
CA TYR A 9 -6.00 29.13 24.80
C TYR A 9 -5.88 28.90 26.32
N GLU A 10 -4.66 28.66 26.80
CA GLU A 10 -4.32 29.06 28.17
C GLU A 10 -3.41 30.29 28.07
N ASP A 11 -3.95 31.44 28.50
CA ASP A 11 -3.28 32.73 28.60
C ASP A 11 -2.21 32.66 29.70
N SER A 12 -1.16 31.90 29.43
CA SER A 12 0.07 31.87 30.22
C SER A 12 1.09 32.64 29.41
N GLY A 13 1.75 33.64 30.02
CA GLY A 13 2.71 34.55 29.41
C GLY A 13 3.99 33.89 28.87
N SER A 14 3.83 32.86 28.05
CA SER A 14 4.85 32.08 27.38
C SER A 14 5.31 32.80 26.11
N SER A 15 6.61 32.68 25.81
CA SER A 15 7.24 33.28 24.65
C SER A 15 6.74 32.77 23.29
N ASN A 16 5.89 31.73 23.29
CA ASN A 16 5.46 31.01 22.08
C ASN A 16 4.01 31.35 21.67
N PHE A 17 3.38 32.35 22.28
CA PHE A 17 1.98 32.70 22.00
C PHE A 17 1.71 33.09 20.53
N ILE A 18 0.80 32.38 19.85
CA ILE A 18 0.37 32.70 18.49
C ILE A 18 -0.61 33.88 18.52
N LYS A 19 -0.23 35.00 17.88
CA LYS A 19 -1.10 36.19 17.80
C LYS A 19 -2.40 35.91 17.02
N ASN A 20 -3.53 36.38 17.54
CA ASN A 20 -4.87 36.22 16.95
C ASN A 20 -4.95 36.64 15.47
N ASN A 21 -4.22 37.68 15.07
CA ASN A 21 -4.19 38.14 13.67
C ASN A 21 -3.61 37.10 12.70
N LYS A 22 -2.57 36.36 13.11
CA LYS A 22 -1.98 35.27 12.31
C LYS A 22 -2.90 34.05 12.22
N ILE A 23 -3.61 33.72 13.30
CA ILE A 23 -4.62 32.65 13.28
C ILE A 23 -5.76 33.02 12.33
N THR A 24 -6.19 34.28 12.38
CA THR A 24 -7.25 34.81 11.50
C THR A 24 -6.81 34.75 10.04
N GLU A 25 -5.56 35.07 9.73
CA GLU A 25 -5.00 34.97 8.39
C GLU A 25 -5.03 33.55 7.83
N VAL A 26 -4.58 32.57 8.62
CA VAL A 26 -4.65 31.14 8.26
C VAL A 26 -6.09 30.70 8.04
N TYR A 27 -7.02 31.14 8.87
CA TYR A 27 -8.44 30.83 8.74
C TYR A 27 -9.07 31.43 7.48
N LEU A 28 -8.74 32.69 7.15
CA LEU A 28 -9.23 33.34 5.92
C LEU A 28 -8.70 32.63 4.67
N LYS A 29 -7.41 32.25 4.67
CA LYS A 29 -6.81 31.47 3.57
C LYS A 29 -7.43 30.08 3.44
N TRP A 30 -7.73 29.41 4.55
CA TRP A 30 -8.47 28.15 4.56
C TRP A 30 -9.84 28.31 3.91
N ASN A 31 -10.61 29.34 4.30
CA ASN A 31 -11.94 29.57 3.73
C ASN A 31 -11.89 29.86 2.23
N LYS A 32 -10.89 30.63 1.78
CA LYS A 32 -10.67 30.88 0.35
C LYS A 32 -10.37 29.58 -0.40
N MET A 33 -9.45 28.78 0.12
CA MET A 33 -9.10 27.47 -0.43
C MET A 33 -10.32 26.54 -0.47
N TYR A 34 -11.10 26.48 0.61
CA TYR A 34 -12.29 25.65 0.73
C TYR A 34 -13.43 26.09 -0.21
N LEU A 35 -13.61 27.40 -0.43
CA LEU A 35 -14.56 27.89 -1.43
C LEU A 35 -14.10 27.55 -2.85
N LEU A 36 -12.80 27.70 -3.13
CA LEU A 36 -12.21 27.29 -4.41
C LEU A 36 -12.32 25.79 -4.64
N SER A 37 -12.26 24.96 -3.59
CA SER A 37 -12.40 23.49 -3.65
C SER A 37 -13.84 23.02 -3.90
N ARG A 38 -14.81 23.94 -3.86
CA ARG A 38 -16.25 23.69 -4.00
C ARG A 38 -16.84 24.23 -5.31
N LYS A 39 -15.98 24.54 -6.29
CA LYS A 39 -16.44 24.99 -7.60
C LYS A 39 -17.03 23.79 -8.35
N GLU A 40 -18.23 23.90 -8.91
CA GLU A 40 -18.89 22.77 -9.58
C GLU A 40 -18.19 22.35 -10.89
N ASN A 41 -17.59 23.30 -11.60
CA ASN A 41 -16.90 23.06 -12.87
C ASN A 41 -15.47 23.61 -12.82
N TYR A 42 -14.48 22.72 -12.81
CA TYR A 42 -13.06 23.07 -12.86
C TYR A 42 -12.56 23.16 -14.28
N LYS A 43 -11.85 24.26 -14.57
CA LYS A 43 -10.89 24.32 -15.66
C LYS A 43 -9.50 24.00 -15.10
N GLU A 44 -8.57 23.64 -15.97
CA GLU A 44 -7.17 23.37 -15.60
C GLU A 44 -6.55 24.56 -14.83
N SER A 45 -6.87 25.80 -15.24
CA SER A 45 -6.47 27.03 -14.53
C SER A 45 -7.02 27.13 -13.10
N ASP A 46 -8.19 26.57 -12.83
CA ASP A 46 -8.80 26.59 -11.50
C ASP A 46 -8.12 25.58 -10.55
N VAL A 47 -7.66 24.45 -11.08
CA VAL A 47 -6.90 23.45 -10.32
C VAL A 47 -5.53 24.00 -9.93
N THR A 48 -4.85 24.67 -10.85
CA THR A 48 -3.58 25.35 -10.58
C THR A 48 -3.75 26.42 -9.50
N LEU A 49 -4.79 27.25 -9.60
CA LEU A 49 -5.11 28.28 -8.60
C LEU A 49 -5.43 27.68 -7.21
N LEU A 50 -6.09 26.52 -7.18
CA LEU A 50 -6.37 25.80 -5.95
C LEU A 50 -5.08 25.24 -5.34
N GLN A 51 -4.20 24.62 -6.13
CA GLN A 51 -2.91 24.09 -5.66
C GLN A 51 -2.02 25.20 -5.07
N GLU A 52 -1.98 26.37 -5.72
CA GLU A 52 -1.27 27.54 -5.21
C GLU A 52 -1.86 28.00 -3.86
N SER A 53 -3.19 28.07 -3.77
CA SER A 53 -3.88 28.46 -2.53
C SER A 53 -3.65 27.46 -1.38
N ILE A 54 -3.63 26.16 -1.68
CA ILE A 54 -3.29 25.07 -0.74
C ILE A 54 -1.85 25.24 -0.25
N ASN A 55 -0.90 25.44 -1.17
CA ASN A 55 0.52 25.54 -0.84
C ASN A 55 0.82 26.78 0.02
N GLU A 56 0.20 27.92 -0.28
CA GLU A 56 0.30 29.12 0.55
C GLU A 56 -0.26 28.90 1.95
N TRP A 57 -1.47 28.33 2.04
CA TRP A 57 -2.10 28.05 3.32
C TRP A 57 -1.29 27.06 4.15
N ALA A 58 -0.83 25.97 3.55
CA ALA A 58 -0.07 24.92 4.24
C ALA A 58 1.26 25.43 4.77
N LYS A 59 1.99 26.27 4.01
CA LYS A 59 3.23 26.90 4.49
C LYS A 59 2.98 27.73 5.76
N LEU A 60 1.97 28.60 5.74
CA LEU A 60 1.61 29.43 6.89
C LEU A 60 1.12 28.61 8.08
N PHE A 61 0.27 27.62 7.82
CA PHE A 61 -0.22 26.70 8.85
C PHE A 61 0.94 25.94 9.52
N ILE A 62 1.89 25.44 8.72
CA ILE A 62 3.04 24.70 9.24
C ILE A 62 3.94 25.63 10.06
N GLU A 63 4.28 26.81 9.53
CA GLU A 63 5.11 27.79 10.26
C GLU A 63 4.50 28.15 11.62
N LEU A 64 3.17 28.31 11.69
CA LEU A 64 2.49 28.73 12.91
C LEU A 64 2.35 27.62 13.96
N PHE A 65 2.03 26.40 13.53
CA PHE A 65 1.64 25.34 14.46
C PHE A 65 2.71 24.26 14.68
N LYS A 66 3.83 24.28 13.93
CA LYS A 66 4.85 23.22 14.00
C LYS A 66 5.49 23.10 15.38
N GLU A 67 5.78 24.23 16.03
CA GLU A 67 6.37 24.24 17.38
C GLU A 67 5.35 23.89 18.48
N HIS A 68 4.06 24.04 18.18
CA HIS A 68 2.94 23.77 19.08
C HIS A 68 2.42 22.33 18.98
N SER A 69 2.82 21.60 17.95
CA SER A 69 2.35 20.24 17.67
C SER A 69 3.38 19.20 18.10
N LYS A 70 3.04 18.38 19.11
CA LYS A 70 3.86 17.22 19.52
C LYS A 70 4.15 16.25 18.37
N SER A 71 3.23 16.16 17.40
CA SER A 71 3.36 15.33 16.19
C SER A 71 4.04 16.05 15.03
N LYS A 72 4.59 17.26 15.22
CA LYS A 72 5.18 18.09 14.16
C LYS A 72 4.23 18.28 12.96
N LEU A 73 2.92 18.33 13.22
CA LEU A 73 1.85 18.48 12.23
C LEU A 73 1.76 17.34 11.21
N GLN A 74 2.11 16.12 11.60
CA GLN A 74 1.82 14.90 10.82
C GLN A 74 0.32 14.57 10.85
N PHE A 75 -0.53 15.50 10.42
CA PHE A 75 -1.96 15.31 10.35
C PHE A 75 -2.35 14.73 8.99
N PRO A 76 -3.04 13.59 8.94
CA PRO A 76 -3.49 12.99 7.69
C PRO A 76 -4.34 13.94 6.83
N LYS A 77 -5.16 14.78 7.48
CA LYS A 77 -5.93 15.84 6.82
C LYS A 77 -5.02 16.85 6.13
N LEU A 78 -3.98 17.31 6.81
CA LEU A 78 -3.03 18.26 6.22
C LEU A 78 -2.30 17.63 5.02
N HIS A 79 -1.83 16.39 5.14
CA HIS A 79 -1.17 15.67 4.05
C HIS A 79 -2.08 15.52 2.83
N SER A 80 -3.34 15.12 3.03
CA SER A 80 -4.31 14.97 1.94
C SER A 80 -4.58 16.28 1.21
N TRP A 81 -4.78 17.38 1.96
CA TRP A 81 -4.98 18.70 1.35
C TRP A 81 -3.79 19.11 0.48
N VAL A 82 -2.56 18.88 0.94
CA VAL A 82 -1.35 19.32 0.22
C VAL A 82 -1.07 18.50 -1.03
N PHE A 83 -1.23 17.18 -0.95
CA PHE A 83 -0.70 16.27 -1.98
C PHE A 83 -1.76 15.64 -2.89
N HIS A 84 -3.00 15.51 -2.43
CA HIS A 84 -3.99 14.61 -3.07
C HIS A 84 -5.26 15.31 -3.53
N ILE A 85 -5.58 16.51 -3.04
CA ILE A 85 -6.85 17.18 -3.37
C ILE A 85 -6.92 17.62 -4.84
N CYS A 86 -5.87 18.21 -5.39
CA CYS A 86 -5.88 18.66 -6.78
C CYS A 86 -5.93 17.51 -7.78
N SER A 87 -5.20 16.41 -7.52
CA SER A 87 -5.31 15.19 -8.34
C SER A 87 -6.72 14.60 -8.25
N SER A 88 -7.31 14.54 -7.05
CA SER A 88 -8.68 14.04 -6.86
C SER A 88 -9.72 14.87 -7.60
N ILE A 89 -9.58 16.20 -7.63
CA ILE A 89 -10.49 17.08 -8.40
C ILE A 89 -10.34 16.86 -9.91
N CYS A 90 -9.12 16.66 -10.39
CA CYS A 90 -8.88 16.36 -11.82
C CYS A 90 -9.54 15.05 -12.26
N GLU A 91 -9.54 14.04 -11.39
CA GLU A 91 -10.00 12.69 -11.71
C GLU A 91 -11.50 12.51 -11.46
N PHE A 92 -12.03 13.09 -10.38
CA PHE A 92 -13.38 12.83 -9.90
C PHE A 92 -14.30 14.06 -9.89
N GLY A 93 -13.79 15.25 -10.23
CA GLY A 93 -14.56 16.49 -10.27
C GLY A 93 -14.74 17.16 -8.90
N ALA A 94 -15.73 18.05 -8.80
CA ALA A 94 -15.91 18.94 -7.66
C ALA A 94 -16.14 18.21 -6.32
N ILE A 95 -15.59 18.77 -5.23
CA ILE A 95 -15.66 18.14 -3.90
C ILE A 95 -17.06 18.26 -3.25
N ASN A 96 -18.05 18.82 -3.96
CA ASN A 96 -19.37 19.15 -3.42
C ASN A 96 -20.27 17.94 -3.04
N GLY A 97 -19.78 16.70 -3.20
CA GLY A 97 -20.44 15.47 -2.74
C GLY A 97 -19.67 14.67 -1.68
N TYR A 98 -18.47 15.10 -1.27
CA TYR A 98 -17.67 14.36 -0.29
C TYR A 98 -18.24 14.61 1.11
N THR A 99 -19.11 13.72 1.57
CA THR A 99 -19.36 13.58 3.01
C THR A 99 -18.04 13.21 3.70
N THR A 100 -17.95 13.39 5.01
CA THR A 100 -16.79 12.93 5.81
C THR A 100 -16.46 11.46 5.49
N GLU A 101 -17.47 10.70 5.10
CA GLU A 101 -17.45 9.32 4.62
C GLU A 101 -16.63 9.08 3.35
N THR A 102 -16.63 9.96 2.35
CA THR A 102 -15.87 9.75 1.10
C THR A 102 -14.39 10.12 1.27
N TYR A 103 -14.11 11.16 2.05
CA TYR A 103 -12.74 11.49 2.48
C TYR A 103 -12.18 10.40 3.41
N GLU A 104 -12.98 9.92 4.36
CA GLU A 104 -12.66 8.76 5.17
C GLU A 104 -12.53 7.52 4.30
N SER A 105 -13.32 7.33 3.24
CA SER A 105 -13.19 6.20 2.33
C SER A 105 -11.88 6.25 1.57
N LEU A 106 -11.46 7.38 0.99
CA LEU A 106 -10.19 7.46 0.26
C LEU A 106 -8.97 7.36 1.18
N TYR A 107 -9.05 7.97 2.37
CA TYR A 107 -8.00 7.85 3.38
C TYR A 107 -7.97 6.45 4.00
N LYS A 108 -9.13 5.85 4.28
CA LYS A 108 -9.26 4.46 4.67
C LYS A 108 -8.78 3.58 3.53
N ASP A 109 -9.07 3.80 2.26
CA ASP A 109 -8.56 2.95 1.18
C ASP A 109 -7.03 3.02 1.05
N TYR A 110 -6.44 4.19 1.28
CA TYR A 110 -4.97 4.35 1.34
C TYR A 110 -4.35 3.68 2.59
N ILE A 111 -5.01 3.78 3.75
CA ILE A 111 -4.58 3.16 5.01
C ILE A 111 -4.96 1.66 5.09
N ARG A 112 -6.02 1.20 4.44
CA ARG A 112 -6.57 -0.16 4.36
C ARG A 112 -5.73 -1.01 3.43
N ARG A 113 -5.27 -0.44 2.30
CA ARG A 113 -4.17 -1.06 1.51
C ARG A 113 -2.89 -1.24 2.35
N LYS A 114 -2.66 -0.38 3.36
CA LYS A 114 -1.62 -0.58 4.39
C LYS A 114 -2.06 -1.51 5.55
N ALA A 115 -3.35 -1.70 5.83
CA ALA A 115 -3.87 -2.45 6.99
C ALA A 115 -4.18 -3.93 6.71
N ILE A 116 -4.53 -4.30 5.47
CA ILE A 116 -4.58 -5.70 4.99
C ILE A 116 -3.25 -6.43 5.30
N ILE A 117 -2.15 -5.68 5.32
CA ILE A 117 -0.79 -6.15 5.65
C ILE A 117 -0.60 -6.35 7.17
N THR A 118 -1.34 -5.63 8.02
CA THR A 118 -1.13 -5.58 9.47
C THR A 118 -1.98 -6.61 10.23
N GLU A 119 -3.23 -6.88 9.85
CA GLU A 119 -4.12 -7.75 10.64
C GLU A 119 -3.88 -9.26 10.49
N SER A 120 -3.12 -9.67 9.47
CA SER A 120 -2.51 -11.00 9.41
C SER A 120 -1.41 -11.18 10.47
N SER A 121 -0.82 -10.09 10.98
CA SER A 121 0.19 -10.10 12.03
C SER A 121 -0.35 -9.87 13.45
N SER A 122 -1.56 -9.29 13.61
CA SER A 122 -2.13 -8.91 14.92
C SER A 122 -3.04 -9.96 15.58
N LYS A 123 -3.36 -11.08 14.90
CA LYS A 123 -4.03 -12.19 15.58
C LYS A 123 -3.05 -12.84 16.56
N GLU A 124 -3.23 -12.57 17.85
CA GLU A 124 -2.66 -13.27 19.02
C GLU A 124 -3.14 -14.75 19.06
N ILE A 125 -2.93 -15.49 17.98
CA ILE A 125 -2.92 -16.94 18.02
C ILE A 125 -1.46 -17.28 18.30
N PRO A 126 -1.13 -18.17 19.27
CA PRO A 126 0.23 -18.64 19.43
C PRO A 126 0.68 -19.22 18.09
N LYS A 127 1.46 -18.45 17.32
CA LYS A 127 2.00 -18.86 16.02
C LYS A 127 2.97 -20.00 16.35
N THR A 128 2.50 -21.24 16.22
CA THR A 128 3.41 -22.37 16.23
C THR A 128 4.24 -22.20 14.96
N PRO A 129 5.57 -22.04 15.01
CA PRO A 129 6.35 -21.77 13.82
C PRO A 129 6.12 -22.89 12.81
N ILE A 130 5.35 -22.62 11.76
CA ILE A 130 5.15 -23.60 10.71
C ILE A 130 6.48 -23.62 9.97
N ALA A 131 7.23 -24.71 10.10
CA ALA A 131 8.46 -24.91 9.35
C ALA A 131 8.13 -24.95 7.85
N LEU A 132 8.20 -23.78 7.20
CA LEU A 132 7.98 -23.66 5.76
C LEU A 132 9.06 -24.45 5.04
N LYS A 133 8.63 -25.31 4.11
CA LYS A 133 9.55 -26.08 3.27
C LYS A 133 9.82 -25.31 2.00
N TYR A 134 10.97 -24.66 1.97
CA TYR A 134 11.48 -23.99 0.78
C TYR A 134 12.09 -24.96 -0.22
N SER A 135 12.03 -24.59 -1.49
CA SER A 135 12.69 -25.31 -2.57
C SER A 135 14.16 -24.87 -2.68
N LYS A 136 14.56 -24.23 -3.78
CA LYS A 136 15.92 -23.74 -4.00
C LYS A 136 16.04 -22.28 -3.57
N LYS A 137 17.04 -21.98 -2.73
CA LYS A 137 17.50 -20.60 -2.50
C LYS A 137 18.15 -20.07 -3.78
N LEU A 138 17.59 -19.00 -4.33
CA LEU A 138 18.04 -18.38 -5.56
C LEU A 138 19.07 -17.28 -5.29
N TYR A 139 18.80 -16.43 -4.31
CA TYR A 139 19.61 -15.25 -4.00
C TYR A 139 19.72 -15.02 -2.50
N GLU A 140 20.80 -14.36 -2.11
CA GLU A 140 21.09 -13.95 -0.74
C GLU A 140 21.80 -12.59 -0.79
N PHE A 141 21.33 -11.62 0.00
CA PHE A 141 21.95 -10.30 0.11
C PHE A 141 21.54 -9.63 1.43
N CYS A 142 22.32 -8.64 1.86
CA CYS A 142 22.06 -7.87 3.08
C CYS A 142 21.52 -6.47 2.75
N ILE A 143 20.83 -5.85 3.71
CA ILE A 143 20.23 -4.52 3.53
C ILE A 143 21.24 -3.45 3.14
N GLN A 144 22.47 -3.49 3.66
CA GLN A 144 23.49 -2.46 3.40
C GLN A 144 23.91 -2.40 1.93
N ASN A 145 23.77 -3.51 1.18
CA ASN A 145 24.13 -3.60 -0.22
C ASN A 145 22.92 -3.87 -1.13
N ALA A 146 21.70 -3.78 -0.60
CA ALA A 146 20.50 -4.23 -1.30
C ALA A 146 20.25 -3.46 -2.60
N GLU A 147 20.38 -2.13 -2.60
CA GLU A 147 20.21 -1.31 -3.81
C GLU A 147 21.15 -1.75 -4.93
N ILE A 148 22.46 -1.81 -4.66
CA ILE A 148 23.47 -2.19 -5.65
C ILE A 148 23.20 -3.62 -6.15
N TYR A 149 22.91 -4.54 -5.23
CA TYR A 149 22.62 -5.93 -5.57
C TYR A 149 21.40 -6.03 -6.50
N ILE A 150 20.29 -5.37 -6.14
CA ILE A 150 19.06 -5.32 -6.93
C ILE A 150 19.32 -4.76 -8.32
N GLN A 151 20.06 -3.65 -8.43
CA GLN A 151 20.41 -3.05 -9.72
C GLN A 151 21.24 -3.99 -10.60
N ILE A 152 22.19 -4.74 -10.02
CA ILE A 152 22.95 -5.76 -10.77
C ILE A 152 22.01 -6.85 -11.29
N ARG A 153 21.05 -7.29 -10.48
CA ARG A 153 20.11 -8.37 -10.86
C ARG A 153 19.10 -7.94 -11.92
N ILE A 154 18.55 -6.74 -11.85
CA ILE A 154 17.60 -6.23 -12.85
C ILE A 154 18.25 -6.15 -14.24
N ASN A 155 19.54 -5.86 -14.30
CA ASN A 155 20.29 -5.79 -15.56
C ASN A 155 20.70 -7.17 -16.13
N ASP A 156 20.44 -8.27 -15.42
CA ASP A 156 20.70 -9.61 -15.92
C ASP A 156 19.74 -9.95 -17.09
N PRO A 157 20.26 -10.26 -18.30
CA PRO A 157 19.42 -10.60 -19.44
C PRO A 157 18.64 -11.91 -19.25
N ASP A 158 19.12 -12.81 -18.39
CA ASP A 158 18.47 -14.09 -18.10
C ASP A 158 17.35 -13.97 -17.05
N LEU A 159 17.17 -12.79 -16.47
CA LEU A 159 16.13 -12.52 -15.48
C LEU A 159 14.80 -12.21 -16.18
N GLU A 160 13.76 -12.95 -15.83
CA GLU A 160 12.43 -12.83 -16.46
C GLU A 160 11.71 -11.58 -15.97
N LYS A 161 10.77 -11.08 -16.78
CA LYS A 161 10.13 -9.76 -16.55
C LYS A 161 9.44 -9.66 -15.19
N GLU A 162 8.80 -10.74 -14.71
CA GLU A 162 8.11 -10.77 -13.43
C GLU A 162 9.10 -10.64 -12.26
N MET A 163 10.24 -11.34 -12.31
CA MET A 163 11.26 -11.25 -11.27
C MET A 163 12.01 -9.92 -11.32
N LYS A 164 12.23 -9.35 -12.52
CA LYS A 164 12.75 -7.97 -12.68
C LYS A 164 11.85 -6.97 -11.96
N LEU A 165 10.55 -7.03 -12.26
CA LEU A 165 9.55 -6.18 -11.63
C LEU A 165 9.51 -6.38 -10.11
N GLY A 166 9.63 -7.63 -9.65
CA GLY A 166 9.72 -7.95 -8.23
C GLY A 166 10.91 -7.28 -7.55
N PHE A 167 12.10 -7.34 -8.16
CA PHE A 167 13.30 -6.67 -7.64
C PHE A 167 13.20 -5.14 -7.70
N GLU A 168 12.64 -4.58 -8.78
CA GLU A 168 12.40 -3.14 -8.92
C GLU A 168 11.50 -2.59 -7.79
N LYS A 169 10.49 -3.37 -7.39
CA LYS A 169 9.52 -3.00 -6.36
C LYS A 169 9.88 -3.45 -4.94
N PHE A 170 10.97 -4.21 -4.78
CA PHE A 170 11.31 -4.86 -3.52
C PHE A 170 11.52 -3.87 -2.37
N LEU A 171 12.40 -2.87 -2.55
CA LEU A 171 12.72 -1.90 -1.49
C LEU A 171 11.53 -0.99 -1.16
N GLU A 172 10.78 -0.54 -2.17
CA GLU A 172 9.56 0.24 -1.98
C GLU A 172 8.53 -0.52 -1.13
N CYS A 173 8.30 -1.80 -1.43
CA CYS A 173 7.38 -2.63 -0.65
C CYS A 173 7.93 -2.95 0.75
N LEU A 174 9.24 -3.14 0.88
CA LEU A 174 9.91 -3.38 2.15
C LEU A 174 9.77 -2.18 3.08
N ASP A 175 10.01 -0.96 2.61
CA ASP A 175 9.85 0.26 3.40
C ASP A 175 8.42 0.37 3.94
N VAL A 176 7.41 0.15 3.09
CA VAL A 176 6.00 0.17 3.50
C VAL A 176 5.70 -0.90 4.55
N TYR A 177 6.21 -2.12 4.36
CA TYR A 177 6.01 -3.22 5.30
C TYR A 177 6.67 -2.93 6.66
N LEU A 178 7.91 -2.43 6.65
CA LEU A 178 8.66 -2.12 7.86
C LEU A 178 8.08 -0.92 8.62
N GLU A 179 7.55 0.11 7.94
CA GLU A 179 6.82 1.22 8.58
C GLU A 179 5.64 0.72 9.43
N ILE A 180 4.97 -0.34 8.98
CA ILE A 180 3.85 -0.96 9.68
C ILE A 180 4.37 -1.83 10.82
N TYR A 181 5.37 -2.66 10.55
CA TYR A 181 5.94 -3.59 11.50
C TYR A 181 6.59 -2.87 12.70
N TYR A 182 7.44 -1.86 12.44
CA TYR A 182 8.16 -1.12 13.49
C TYR A 182 7.32 -0.12 14.26
N LYS A 183 6.10 0.23 13.80
CA LYS A 183 5.16 0.98 14.66
C LYS A 183 4.86 0.24 15.98
N ASN A 184 5.13 -1.07 16.02
CA ASN A 184 4.88 -1.93 17.18
C ASN A 184 6.15 -2.23 18.01
N LEU A 185 7.34 -1.74 17.64
CA LEU A 185 8.61 -2.07 18.32
C LEU A 185 9.39 -0.80 18.71
N SER A 186 9.86 -0.75 19.97
CA SER A 186 10.64 0.37 20.52
C SER A 186 12.15 0.17 20.31
N GLU A 187 12.85 1.26 19.99
CA GLU A 187 14.30 1.51 20.13
C GLU A 187 15.23 0.27 20.10
N HIS A 188 15.54 -0.21 18.90
CA HIS A 188 16.65 -1.13 18.68
C HIS A 188 17.78 -0.44 17.90
N GLU A 189 19.03 -0.66 18.34
CA GLU A 189 20.23 -0.30 17.60
C GLU A 189 20.26 -1.02 16.25
N LYS A 190 20.78 -0.31 15.25
CA LYS A 190 21.14 -0.75 13.89
C LYS A 190 20.64 -2.16 13.52
N ILE A 191 19.48 -2.20 12.86
CA ILE A 191 18.92 -3.45 12.35
C ILE A 191 19.73 -3.91 11.14
N ASP A 192 20.41 -5.05 11.26
CA ASP A 192 20.93 -5.75 10.10
C ASP A 192 19.88 -6.75 9.62
N MET A 193 19.61 -6.74 8.32
CA MET A 193 18.68 -7.68 7.67
C MET A 193 19.41 -8.45 6.59
N ILE A 194 19.16 -9.76 6.56
CA ILE A 194 19.57 -10.66 5.48
C ILE A 194 18.33 -11.14 4.75
N PHE A 195 18.33 -10.98 3.44
CA PHE A 195 17.24 -11.40 2.57
C PHE A 195 17.64 -12.68 1.85
N HIS A 196 16.82 -13.72 2.00
CA HIS A 196 16.90 -14.92 1.19
C HIS A 196 15.73 -14.96 0.21
N ILE A 197 16.02 -15.04 -1.08
CA ILE A 197 15.00 -15.22 -2.12
C ILE A 197 14.96 -16.69 -2.53
N TYR A 198 13.76 -17.27 -2.51
CA TYR A 198 13.53 -18.67 -2.86
C TYR A 198 12.74 -18.79 -4.16
N GLY A 199 12.97 -19.87 -4.90
CA GLY A 199 12.24 -20.17 -6.14
C GLY A 199 10.84 -20.77 -5.92
N GLY A 200 10.55 -21.19 -4.69
CA GLY A 200 9.27 -21.77 -4.32
C GLY A 200 9.22 -22.23 -2.87
N VAL A 201 8.00 -22.36 -2.34
CA VAL A 201 7.67 -22.74 -0.96
C VAL A 201 6.42 -23.62 -0.94
N MET A 202 6.38 -24.59 -0.03
CA MET A 202 5.21 -25.43 0.20
C MET A 202 4.24 -24.75 1.19
N LEU A 203 3.00 -24.57 0.77
CA LEU A 203 1.90 -24.03 1.59
C LEU A 203 1.27 -25.11 2.49
N LYS A 204 0.40 -24.71 3.42
CA LYS A 204 -0.20 -25.56 4.46
C LYS A 204 -0.88 -26.83 3.92
N PHE A 205 -1.49 -26.76 2.74
CA PHE A 205 -2.21 -27.88 2.12
C PHE A 205 -1.39 -28.66 1.08
N GLY A 206 -0.07 -28.46 1.05
CA GLY A 206 0.84 -29.19 0.15
C GLY A 206 1.01 -28.58 -1.24
N SER A 207 0.21 -27.57 -1.59
CA SER A 207 0.39 -26.74 -2.80
C SER A 207 1.77 -26.07 -2.79
N ILE A 208 2.44 -26.03 -3.95
CA ILE A 208 3.77 -25.43 -4.08
C ILE A 208 3.66 -24.09 -4.78
N MET A 209 3.88 -23.01 -4.04
CA MET A 209 3.94 -21.65 -4.58
C MET A 209 5.33 -21.44 -5.19
N CYS A 210 5.39 -20.95 -6.42
CA CYS A 210 6.62 -20.79 -7.21
C CYS A 210 6.81 -19.35 -7.66
N ALA A 211 8.05 -18.89 -7.64
CA ALA A 211 8.49 -17.61 -8.21
C ALA A 211 9.92 -17.79 -8.74
N THR A 212 10.04 -18.37 -9.93
CA THR A 212 11.34 -18.78 -10.48
C THR A 212 11.43 -18.54 -11.97
N ASN A 213 12.61 -18.08 -12.42
CA ASN A 213 12.86 -17.77 -13.83
C ASN A 213 13.10 -19.02 -14.68
N LYS A 214 13.52 -20.15 -14.08
CA LYS A 214 13.96 -21.34 -14.83
C LYS A 214 13.46 -22.63 -14.15
N PHE A 215 12.17 -22.93 -14.31
CA PHE A 215 11.61 -24.26 -14.01
C PHE A 215 11.38 -25.01 -15.32
N HIS A 216 12.14 -26.09 -15.57
CA HIS A 216 12.14 -26.80 -16.86
C HIS A 216 12.25 -25.89 -18.10
N LYS A 217 13.15 -24.90 -18.06
CA LYS A 217 13.40 -23.89 -19.12
C LYS A 217 12.26 -22.88 -19.34
N LYS A 218 11.29 -22.77 -18.42
CA LYS A 218 10.25 -21.73 -18.45
C LYS A 218 10.16 -21.01 -17.11
N PRO A 219 9.82 -19.71 -17.10
CA PRO A 219 9.42 -19.03 -15.88
C PRO A 219 8.14 -19.62 -15.32
N ILE A 220 8.05 -19.70 -13.98
CA ILE A 220 6.82 -20.02 -13.26
C ILE A 220 6.66 -19.04 -12.10
N PHE A 221 5.55 -18.32 -12.15
CA PHE A 221 5.09 -17.38 -11.13
C PHE A 221 3.65 -17.73 -10.79
N SER A 222 3.44 -18.21 -9.57
CA SER A 222 2.13 -18.65 -9.09
C SER A 222 1.18 -17.47 -8.96
N ASN A 223 -0.09 -17.69 -9.35
CA ASN A 223 -1.17 -16.83 -8.93
C ASN A 223 -1.78 -17.41 -7.66
N ILE A 224 -2.23 -16.55 -6.77
CA ILE A 224 -2.66 -16.91 -5.43
C ILE A 224 -4.00 -16.26 -5.10
N ALA A 225 -4.74 -16.95 -4.25
CA ALA A 225 -5.91 -16.44 -3.56
C ALA A 225 -5.52 -16.03 -2.14
N VAL A 226 -5.86 -14.80 -1.77
CA VAL A 226 -5.64 -14.25 -0.44
C VAL A 226 -7.02 -13.97 0.17
N GLU A 227 -7.28 -14.56 1.33
CA GLU A 227 -8.54 -14.34 2.04
C GLU A 227 -8.50 -12.96 2.71
N MET A 228 -9.56 -12.18 2.50
CA MET A 228 -9.69 -10.86 3.13
C MET A 228 -10.13 -11.00 4.58
N ASN A 229 -9.82 -10.01 5.40
CA ASN A 229 -10.40 -9.95 6.74
C ASN A 229 -11.93 -9.84 6.63
N ALA A 230 -12.66 -10.60 7.47
CA ALA A 230 -14.12 -10.63 7.52
C ALA A 230 -14.74 -9.25 7.76
N ASP A 231 -14.02 -8.39 8.48
CA ASP A 231 -14.43 -7.01 8.78
C ASP A 231 -14.28 -6.07 7.58
N GLU A 232 -13.49 -6.45 6.56
CA GLU A 232 -13.20 -5.66 5.36
C GLU A 232 -13.85 -6.24 4.08
N ILE A 233 -14.54 -7.38 4.16
CA ILE A 233 -15.16 -8.09 3.00
C ILE A 233 -16.11 -7.18 2.19
N PHE A 234 -16.82 -6.27 2.86
CA PHE A 234 -17.83 -5.41 2.22
C PHE A 234 -17.24 -4.16 1.55
N GLU A 235 -15.94 -3.94 1.67
CA GLU A 235 -15.27 -2.72 1.23
C GLU A 235 -14.57 -2.88 -0.13
N TYR A 236 -14.55 -4.11 -0.66
CA TYR A 236 -13.91 -4.47 -1.92
C TYR A 236 -14.83 -5.31 -2.80
N THR A 237 -14.70 -5.16 -4.12
CA THR A 237 -15.21 -6.16 -5.06
C THR A 237 -14.34 -7.40 -4.90
N SER A 238 -14.85 -8.41 -4.22
CA SER A 238 -14.18 -9.69 -3.95
C SER A 238 -15.01 -10.85 -4.50
N ASP A 239 -14.36 -11.98 -4.76
CA ASP A 239 -15.07 -13.22 -5.05
C ASP A 239 -15.33 -13.95 -3.72
N ASN A 240 -16.44 -13.61 -3.07
CA ASN A 240 -16.80 -14.15 -1.74
C ASN A 240 -15.74 -13.92 -0.66
N GLY A 241 -15.15 -12.72 -0.60
CA GLY A 241 -14.11 -12.39 0.39
C GLY A 241 -12.69 -12.83 0.02
N VAL A 242 -12.46 -13.23 -1.24
CA VAL A 242 -11.14 -13.60 -1.76
C VAL A 242 -10.63 -12.56 -2.77
N CYS A 243 -9.37 -12.17 -2.61
CA CYS A 243 -8.61 -11.37 -3.56
C CYS A 243 -7.55 -12.20 -4.29
N PHE A 244 -7.13 -11.72 -5.45
CA PHE A 244 -6.22 -12.45 -6.33
C PHE A 244 -4.94 -11.66 -6.59
N ALA A 245 -3.80 -12.35 -6.53
CA ALA A 245 -2.50 -11.74 -6.80
C ALA A 245 -1.56 -12.68 -7.56
N GLN A 246 -0.56 -12.13 -8.24
CA GLN A 246 0.55 -12.88 -8.80
C GLN A 246 1.79 -12.69 -7.92
N VAL A 247 2.45 -13.78 -7.58
CA VAL A 247 3.70 -13.76 -6.80
C VAL A 247 4.86 -13.41 -7.72
N LEU A 248 5.68 -12.44 -7.30
CA LEU A 248 6.88 -12.02 -8.04
C LEU A 248 8.17 -12.49 -7.34
N LEU A 249 8.21 -12.44 -6.01
CA LEU A 249 9.33 -12.91 -5.20
C LEU A 249 8.83 -13.63 -3.95
N ILE A 250 9.58 -14.64 -3.49
CA ILE A 250 9.37 -15.31 -2.20
C ILE A 250 10.59 -15.00 -1.36
N THR A 251 10.41 -14.29 -0.25
CA THR A 251 11.52 -13.80 0.57
C THR A 251 11.38 -14.26 2.02
N GLU A 252 12.50 -14.64 2.60
CA GLU A 252 12.68 -14.77 4.05
C GLU A 252 13.59 -13.63 4.49
N ILE A 253 13.17 -12.90 5.54
CA ILE A 253 13.91 -11.79 6.12
C ILE A 253 14.42 -12.25 7.48
N ILE A 254 15.74 -12.35 7.62
CA ILE A 254 16.38 -12.70 8.87
C ILE A 254 16.88 -11.42 9.52
N MET A 255 16.48 -11.19 10.77
CA MET A 255 16.89 -10.04 11.58
C MET A 255 17.61 -10.54 12.83
N ASN A 256 18.50 -9.72 13.38
CA ASN A 256 19.38 -10.14 14.48
C ASN A 256 18.66 -10.45 15.81
N TYR A 257 17.39 -10.03 15.98
CA TYR A 257 16.70 -10.04 17.26
C TYR A 257 15.33 -10.75 17.24
N GLU A 258 14.91 -11.26 16.07
CA GLU A 258 13.57 -11.82 15.87
C GLU A 258 13.62 -13.11 15.04
N GLU A 259 12.51 -13.85 15.08
CA GLU A 259 12.34 -15.00 14.18
C GLU A 259 12.29 -14.54 12.71
N PRO A 260 12.74 -15.39 11.77
CA PRO A 260 12.69 -15.06 10.35
C PRO A 260 11.25 -14.75 9.90
N ILE A 261 11.09 -13.65 9.17
CA ILE A 261 9.80 -13.26 8.60
C ILE A 261 9.69 -13.85 7.20
N HIS A 262 8.59 -14.55 6.93
CA HIS A 262 8.36 -15.26 5.68
C HIS A 262 7.31 -14.53 4.83
N LEU A 263 7.75 -13.84 3.77
CA LEU A 263 6.92 -12.96 2.95
C LEU A 263 6.91 -13.36 1.48
N ALA A 264 5.86 -12.96 0.77
CA ALA A 264 5.79 -12.97 -0.68
C ALA A 264 5.57 -11.54 -1.18
N LEU A 265 6.36 -11.12 -2.17
CA LEU A 265 6.08 -9.88 -2.92
C LEU A 265 5.10 -10.21 -4.03
N VAL A 266 3.96 -9.53 -4.04
CA VAL A 266 2.85 -9.84 -4.93
C VAL A 266 2.41 -8.61 -5.72
N GLN A 267 1.87 -8.85 -6.91
CA GLN A 267 1.17 -7.86 -7.74
C GLN A 267 -0.32 -8.20 -7.79
N TRP A 268 -1.18 -7.24 -7.46
CA TRP A 268 -2.61 -7.51 -7.34
C TRP A 268 -3.36 -7.49 -8.67
N TYR A 269 -4.43 -8.27 -8.72
CA TYR A 269 -5.48 -8.16 -9.72
C TYR A 269 -6.70 -7.44 -9.16
N ASN A 270 -7.41 -6.70 -10.00
CA ASN A 270 -8.69 -6.10 -9.67
C ASN A 270 -9.77 -6.59 -10.63
N PHE A 271 -11.04 -6.51 -10.26
CA PHE A 271 -12.13 -6.79 -11.19
C PHE A 271 -12.22 -5.72 -12.27
N THR A 272 -12.43 -6.13 -13.52
CA THR A 272 -12.59 -5.19 -14.64
C THR A 272 -13.87 -4.37 -14.54
N SER A 273 -14.88 -4.88 -13.84
CA SER A 273 -16.16 -4.22 -13.64
C SER A 273 -16.78 -4.62 -12.31
N SER A 274 -17.34 -3.65 -11.59
CA SER A 274 -18.19 -3.91 -10.42
C SER A 274 -19.61 -4.35 -10.80
N VAL A 275 -20.06 -4.05 -12.02
CA VAL A 275 -21.42 -4.36 -12.49
C VAL A 275 -21.49 -5.75 -13.11
N ASN A 276 -20.49 -6.10 -13.94
CA ASN A 276 -20.36 -7.43 -14.54
C ASN A 276 -18.99 -8.05 -14.20
N PRO A 277 -18.74 -8.40 -12.92
CA PRO A 277 -17.45 -8.93 -12.47
C PRO A 277 -17.14 -10.34 -12.97
N TYR A 278 -18.11 -11.02 -13.60
CA TYR A 278 -17.98 -12.40 -14.05
C TYR A 278 -18.21 -12.52 -15.55
N LEU A 279 -17.40 -13.36 -16.19
CA LEU A 279 -17.58 -13.80 -17.55
C LEU A 279 -17.45 -15.33 -17.59
N TYR A 280 -18.45 -16.02 -18.12
CA TYR A 280 -18.55 -17.48 -18.08
C TYR A 280 -18.48 -18.05 -16.64
N GLU A 281 -19.10 -17.36 -15.68
CA GLU A 281 -19.08 -17.69 -14.24
C GLU A 281 -17.69 -17.60 -13.57
N CYS A 282 -16.67 -17.16 -14.32
CA CYS A 282 -15.32 -16.91 -13.81
C CYS A 282 -15.12 -15.41 -13.51
N PRO A 283 -14.44 -15.06 -12.40
CA PRO A 283 -13.99 -13.69 -12.13
C PRO A 283 -13.20 -13.12 -13.30
N LEU A 284 -13.60 -11.94 -13.78
CA LEU A 284 -12.94 -11.19 -14.83
C LEU A 284 -12.09 -10.09 -14.22
N LEU A 285 -10.78 -10.17 -14.47
CA LEU A 285 -9.76 -9.41 -13.77
C LEU A 285 -8.88 -8.59 -14.73
N GLU A 286 -8.33 -7.50 -14.22
CA GLU A 286 -7.25 -6.72 -14.79
C GLU A 286 -6.04 -6.70 -13.85
N LYS A 287 -4.84 -6.59 -14.42
CA LYS A 287 -3.60 -6.52 -13.64
C LYS A 287 -3.37 -5.08 -13.19
N THR A 288 -3.13 -4.88 -11.89
CA THR A 288 -2.92 -3.54 -11.31
C THR A 288 -1.44 -3.18 -11.22
N ASN A 289 -1.14 -1.91 -10.96
CA ASN A 289 0.21 -1.44 -10.59
C ASN A 289 0.42 -1.40 -9.07
N ILE A 290 -0.33 -2.20 -8.31
CA ILE A 290 -0.24 -2.27 -6.85
C ILE A 290 0.61 -3.47 -6.47
N PHE A 291 1.63 -3.22 -5.64
CA PHE A 291 2.58 -4.21 -5.17
C PHE A 291 2.69 -4.15 -3.66
N ASN A 292 2.74 -5.31 -3.01
CA ASN A 292 2.89 -5.40 -1.55
C ASN A 292 3.70 -6.63 -1.16
N LEU A 293 4.32 -6.56 0.02
CA LEU A 293 4.78 -7.74 0.74
C LEU A 293 3.65 -8.22 1.65
N ILE A 294 3.34 -9.51 1.58
CA ILE A 294 2.35 -10.17 2.43
C ILE A 294 2.97 -11.38 3.12
N GLU A 295 2.51 -11.72 4.32
CA GLU A 295 2.91 -12.96 4.99
C GLU A 295 2.46 -14.17 4.16
N ILE A 296 3.35 -15.16 4.00
CA ILE A 296 3.03 -16.40 3.26
C ILE A 296 1.85 -17.14 3.92
N GLU A 297 1.66 -16.96 5.22
CA GLU A 297 0.55 -17.58 5.97
C GLU A 297 -0.84 -17.04 5.61
N ALA A 298 -0.92 -15.83 5.06
CA ALA A 298 -2.18 -15.22 4.61
C ALA A 298 -2.66 -15.79 3.26
N ILE A 299 -1.82 -16.56 2.58
CA ILE A 299 -2.13 -17.15 1.28
C ILE A 299 -2.97 -18.41 1.50
N ASN A 300 -4.19 -18.39 0.98
CA ASN A 300 -5.14 -19.48 1.15
C ASN A 300 -4.82 -20.63 0.17
N ASP A 301 -4.76 -20.32 -1.13
CA ASP A 301 -4.50 -21.32 -2.16
C ASP A 301 -3.82 -20.75 -3.41
N ILE A 302 -3.32 -21.65 -4.25
CA ILE A 302 -2.80 -21.37 -5.58
C ILE A 302 -3.94 -21.48 -6.57
N ILE A 303 -4.08 -20.47 -7.42
CA ILE A 303 -5.14 -20.42 -8.43
C ILE A 303 -4.56 -20.35 -9.83
N HIS A 304 -5.39 -20.68 -10.82
CA HIS A 304 -5.06 -20.55 -12.22
C HIS A 304 -5.72 -19.32 -12.82
N ILE A 305 -4.91 -18.34 -13.22
CA ILE A 305 -5.36 -17.15 -13.94
C ILE A 305 -4.90 -17.27 -15.40
N ILE A 306 -5.82 -17.07 -16.34
CA ILE A 306 -5.58 -17.23 -17.78
C ILE A 306 -5.90 -15.91 -18.49
N PRO A 307 -5.01 -15.38 -19.34
CA PRO A 307 -5.30 -14.18 -20.13
C PRO A 307 -6.43 -14.47 -21.15
N ARG A 308 -7.26 -13.47 -21.42
CA ARG A 308 -8.25 -13.57 -22.51
C ARG A 308 -7.55 -13.52 -23.86
N PHE A 309 -8.10 -14.26 -24.82
CA PHE A 309 -7.57 -14.32 -26.19
C PHE A 309 -7.80 -13.02 -26.99
N ILE A 310 -8.83 -12.25 -26.63
CA ILE A 310 -9.26 -11.06 -27.38
C ILE A 310 -8.58 -9.80 -26.84
N ASP A 311 -8.44 -9.70 -25.51
CA ASP A 311 -7.94 -8.52 -24.82
C ASP A 311 -6.72 -8.88 -23.96
N ASN A 312 -5.56 -8.30 -24.28
CA ASN A 312 -4.29 -8.66 -23.65
C ASN A 312 -4.15 -8.26 -22.17
N ASN A 313 -5.06 -7.42 -21.65
CA ASN A 313 -5.02 -6.91 -20.28
C ASN A 313 -6.12 -7.49 -19.38
N GLU A 314 -6.96 -8.38 -19.91
CA GLU A 314 -8.02 -9.03 -19.15
C GLU A 314 -7.68 -10.49 -18.89
N PHE A 315 -8.07 -10.95 -17.70
CA PHE A 315 -7.73 -12.27 -17.18
C PHE A 315 -8.95 -12.93 -16.57
N LEU A 316 -9.01 -14.25 -16.62
CA LEU A 316 -10.05 -15.05 -16.00
C LEU A 316 -9.44 -15.95 -14.93
N VAL A 317 -10.03 -15.95 -13.73
CA VAL A 317 -9.73 -16.97 -12.73
C VAL A 317 -10.44 -18.25 -13.15
N ASN A 318 -9.67 -19.28 -13.49
CA ASN A 318 -10.22 -20.55 -13.90
C ASN A 318 -10.72 -21.32 -12.68
N LYS A 319 -12.05 -21.38 -12.52
CA LYS A 319 -12.73 -22.17 -11.50
C LYS A 319 -13.00 -23.63 -11.91
N PHE A 320 -12.73 -24.00 -13.17
CA PHE A 320 -13.12 -25.29 -13.76
C PHE A 320 -11.95 -26.28 -13.91
N LEU A 321 -10.73 -25.90 -13.52
CA LEU A 321 -9.55 -26.76 -13.65
C LEU A 321 -9.32 -27.72 -12.47
N PHE A 322 -10.24 -27.80 -11.51
CA PHE A 322 -10.27 -28.82 -10.45
C PHE A 322 -11.69 -29.23 -10.09
#